data_AF-A0A2U1S8K5-F1
#
_entry.id   AF-A0A2U1S8K5-F1
#
_cell.length_a   1.000
_cell.length_b   1.000
_cell.length_c   1.000
_cell.angle_alpha   90.00
_cell.angle_beta   90.00
_cell.angle_gamma   90.00
#
_symmetry.space_group_name_H-M   'P 1'
#
loop_
_entity.id
_entity.type
_entity.pdbx_description
1 polymer ?
#
loop_
_entity_poly.entity_id
_entity_poly.type
_entity_poly.pdbx_seq_one_letter_code
_entity_poly.pdbx_strand_id
1 'polypeptide(L)'
;MFIKIRRDTLIILLLAFMLILCGRLITYVAYASSAEVSDGVPISGIIVKGNDIVPIDTIRANVMQSGLRDGSVIYGDILQTSIREVSLLDAIETAQDMAERSTVPGTSVQPISAADVQVDKNTGIVTVTVIEDFSTVEMENSTK
;
A
#
# COMPACT_ATOMS: atom_id res chain seq x y z
N MET A 1 33.00 34.06 41.74
CA MET A 1 32.30 35.34 41.57
C MET A 1 30.81 35.09 41.67
N PHE A 2 30.22 35.26 42.86
CA PHE A 2 28.78 35.07 43.05
C PHE A 2 28.06 36.33 42.57
N ILE A 3 27.25 36.19 41.53
CA ILE A 3 26.42 37.28 41.04
C ILE A 3 25.36 37.55 42.13
N LYS A 4 25.46 38.70 42.81
CA LYS A 4 24.42 39.18 43.74
C LYS A 4 23.25 39.70 42.91
N ILE A 5 22.28 38.83 42.64
CA ILE A 5 21.04 39.18 41.93
C ILE A 5 19.96 39.53 42.95
N ARG A 6 19.21 40.61 42.70
CA ARG A 6 18.03 40.96 43.52
C ARG A 6 16.91 39.95 43.29
N ARG A 7 16.17 39.60 44.36
CA ARG A 7 15.07 38.63 44.32
C ARG A 7 14.06 38.92 43.21
N ASP A 8 13.69 40.18 43.01
CA ASP A 8 12.71 40.57 41.99
C ASP A 8 13.25 40.33 40.57
N THR A 9 14.55 40.57 40.35
CA THR A 9 15.21 40.28 39.07
C THR A 9 15.27 38.78 38.81
N LEU A 10 15.46 37.96 39.85
CA LEU A 10 15.46 36.50 39.76
C LEU A 10 14.07 35.95 39.40
N ILE A 11 13.01 36.50 39.99
CA ILE A 11 11.62 36.13 39.68
C ILE A 11 11.29 36.42 38.22
N ILE A 12 11.66 37.60 37.70
CA ILE A 12 11.42 37.96 36.30
C ILE A 12 12.15 37.01 35.35
N LEU A 13 13.40 36.67 35.67
CA LEU A 13 14.23 35.81 34.83
C LEU A 13 13.72 34.37 34.79
N LEU A 14 13.24 33.86 35.94
CA LEU A 14 12.61 32.55 36.04
C LEU A 14 11.29 32.50 35.28
N LEU A 15 10.48 33.55 35.36
CA LEU A 15 9.19 33.63 34.67
C LEU A 15 9.37 33.71 33.15
N ALA A 16 10.36 34.48 32.68
CA ALA A 16 10.75 34.52 31.27
C ALA A 16 11.24 33.16 30.76
N PHE A 17 12.07 32.46 31.54
CA PHE A 17 12.52 31.11 31.20
C PHE A 17 11.36 30.13 31.09
N MET A 18 10.41 30.17 32.03
CA MET A 18 9.23 29.30 32.03
C MET A 18 8.34 29.54 30.80
N LEU A 19 8.14 30.81 30.41
CA LEU A 19 7.38 31.16 29.21
C LEU A 19 8.02 30.63 27.93
N ILE A 20 9.35 30.73 27.80
CA ILE A 20 10.10 30.20 26.65
C ILE A 20 9.98 28.67 26.60
N LEU A 21 10.11 28.01 27.75
CA LEU A 21 10.00 26.56 27.85
C LEU A 21 8.61 26.05 27.47
N CYS A 22 7.55 26.69 27.97
CA CYS A 22 6.16 26.36 27.63
C CYS A 22 5.88 26.54 26.14
N GLY A 23 6.36 27.63 25.53
CA GLY A 23 6.22 27.86 24.08
C GLY A 23 6.86 26.75 23.25
N ARG A 24 8.08 26.32 23.62
CA ARG A 24 8.78 25.19 22.98
C ARG A 24 8.04 23.87 23.16
N LEU A 25 7.53 23.61 24.37
CA LEU A 25 6.76 22.41 24.68
C LEU A 25 5.49 22.31 23.83
N ILE A 26 4.74 23.40 23.70
CA ILE A 26 3.53 23.45 22.86
C ILE A 26 3.88 23.14 21.41
N THR A 27 4.96 23.70 20.87
CA THR A 27 5.38 23.38 19.48
C THR A 27 5.79 21.92 19.31
N TYR A 28 6.46 21.32 20.29
CA TYR A 28 6.80 19.90 20.24
C TYR A 28 5.58 19.00 20.32
N VAL A 29 4.64 19.29 21.24
CA VAL A 29 3.40 18.53 21.37
C VAL A 29 2.53 18.70 20.13
N ALA A 30 2.46 19.90 19.56
CA ALA A 30 1.73 20.14 18.32
C ALA A 30 2.31 19.34 17.14
N TYR A 31 3.65 19.23 17.06
CA TYR A 31 4.31 18.42 16.05
C TYR A 31 4.13 16.91 16.28
N ALA A 32 4.26 16.44 17.52
CA ALA A 32 4.02 15.03 17.85
C ALA A 32 2.54 14.62 17.72
N SER A 33 1.62 15.58 17.89
CA SER A 33 0.18 15.38 17.75
C SER A 33 -0.34 15.67 16.34
N SER A 34 0.47 16.27 15.46
CA SER A 34 0.07 16.36 14.07
C SER A 34 0.13 14.95 13.52
N ALA A 35 -1.02 14.40 13.13
CA ALA A 35 -1.05 13.20 12.33
C ALA A 35 -0.13 13.46 11.14
N GLU A 36 0.90 12.63 10.96
CA GLU A 36 1.61 12.54 9.69
C GLU A 36 0.51 12.30 8.65
N VAL A 37 0.15 13.35 7.91
CA VAL A 37 -0.57 13.19 6.66
C VAL A 37 0.48 12.59 5.74
N SER A 38 0.70 11.28 5.86
CA SER A 38 1.38 10.57 4.79
C SER A 38 0.44 10.76 3.61
N ASP A 39 0.84 11.61 2.66
CA ASP A 39 0.19 11.67 1.36
C ASP A 39 0.11 10.22 0.88
N GLY A 40 -1.11 9.69 0.83
CA GLY A 40 -1.31 8.27 0.57
C GLY A 40 -0.66 7.93 -0.78
N VAL A 41 -0.02 6.76 -0.86
CA VAL A 41 0.74 6.40 -2.06
C VAL A 41 -0.25 5.85 -3.09
N PRO A 42 -0.45 6.55 -4.23
CA PRO A 42 -1.37 6.08 -5.25
C PRO A 42 -0.80 4.82 -5.91
N ILE A 43 -1.68 3.89 -6.30
CA ILE A 43 -1.27 2.78 -7.14
C ILE A 43 -0.80 3.35 -8.49
N SER A 44 0.47 3.14 -8.81
CA SER A 44 1.10 3.67 -10.02
C SER A 44 0.97 2.73 -11.22
N GLY A 45 0.73 1.44 -10.97
CA GLY A 45 0.52 0.45 -12.02
C GLY A 45 0.83 -0.97 -11.60
N ILE A 46 0.51 -1.91 -12.49
CA ILE A 46 0.70 -3.35 -12.30
C ILE A 46 1.68 -3.90 -13.33
N ILE A 47 2.74 -4.52 -12.84
CA ILE A 47 3.76 -5.21 -13.62
C ILE A 47 3.55 -6.71 -13.46
N VAL A 48 3.34 -7.42 -14.57
CA VAL A 48 3.20 -8.89 -14.57
C VAL A 48 4.51 -9.50 -15.08
N LYS A 49 4.95 -10.58 -14.44
CA LYS A 49 6.16 -11.35 -14.78
C LYS A 49 5.86 -12.84 -14.77
N GLY A 50 6.54 -13.60 -15.63
CA GLY A 50 6.42 -15.07 -15.67
C GLY A 50 5.23 -15.59 -16.49
N ASN A 51 4.49 -14.71 -17.16
CA ASN A 51 3.44 -15.12 -18.09
C ASN A 51 4.06 -15.64 -19.40
N ASP A 52 3.43 -16.62 -20.02
CA ASP A 52 3.82 -17.15 -21.33
C ASP A 52 2.62 -17.10 -22.28
N ILE A 53 1.57 -17.86 -21.98
CA ILE A 53 0.39 -18.00 -22.83
C ILE A 53 -0.75 -17.09 -22.39
N VAL A 54 -0.94 -16.89 -21.07
CA VAL A 54 -1.99 -15.97 -20.60
C VAL A 54 -1.52 -14.54 -20.88
N PRO A 55 -2.31 -13.73 -21.62
CA PRO A 55 -1.90 -12.37 -21.89
C PRO A 55 -1.79 -11.54 -20.60
N ILE A 56 -0.76 -10.71 -20.55
CA ILE A 56 -0.52 -9.78 -19.45
C ILE A 56 -1.77 -8.93 -19.14
N ASP A 57 -2.48 -8.50 -20.18
CA ASP A 57 -3.67 -7.66 -20.03
C ASP A 57 -4.81 -8.39 -19.31
N THR A 58 -4.97 -9.69 -19.53
CA THR A 58 -5.97 -10.52 -18.83
C THR A 58 -5.63 -10.65 -17.35
N ILE A 59 -4.38 -10.99 -17.02
CA ILE A 59 -3.92 -11.09 -15.63
C ILE A 59 -4.07 -9.75 -14.94
N ARG A 60 -3.64 -8.65 -15.59
CA ARG A 60 -3.77 -7.30 -15.08
C ARG A 60 -5.23 -6.94 -14.77
N ALA A 61 -6.13 -7.19 -15.72
CA ALA A 61 -7.55 -6.89 -15.55
C ALA A 61 -8.16 -7.66 -14.36
N ASN A 62 -7.76 -8.91 -14.15
CA ASN A 62 -8.23 -9.71 -13.02
C ASN A 62 -7.67 -9.19 -11.68
N VAL A 63 -6.37 -8.88 -11.63
CA VAL A 63 -5.73 -8.29 -10.44
C VAL A 63 -6.37 -6.95 -10.08
N MET A 64 -6.74 -6.11 -11.05
CA MET A 64 -7.42 -4.83 -10.80
C MET A 64 -8.79 -4.98 -10.11
N GLN A 65 -9.43 -6.15 -10.17
CA GLN A 65 -10.70 -6.42 -9.48
C GLN A 65 -10.53 -6.53 -7.97
N SER A 66 -9.33 -6.83 -7.48
CA SER A 66 -9.00 -6.80 -6.03
C SER A 66 -9.08 -5.40 -5.43
N GLY A 67 -9.06 -4.36 -6.27
CA GLY A 67 -8.95 -2.97 -5.85
C GLY A 67 -7.54 -2.38 -6.06
N LEU A 68 -6.54 -3.20 -6.38
CA LEU A 68 -5.21 -2.73 -6.78
C LEU A 68 -5.26 -2.15 -8.21
N ARG A 69 -5.73 -0.91 -8.35
CA ARG A 69 -5.86 -0.24 -9.66
C ARG A 69 -5.64 1.27 -9.53
N ASP A 70 -5.39 1.89 -10.68
CA ASP A 70 -5.30 3.35 -10.82
C ASP A 70 -6.49 4.04 -10.13
N GLY A 71 -6.17 5.07 -9.33
CA GLY A 71 -7.14 5.80 -8.51
C GLY A 71 -7.38 5.21 -7.12
N SER A 72 -6.74 4.08 -6.79
CA SER A 72 -6.69 3.57 -5.41
C SER A 72 -5.44 4.08 -4.71
N VAL A 73 -5.52 4.25 -3.39
CA VAL A 73 -4.48 4.90 -2.59
C VAL A 73 -4.15 4.05 -1.38
N ILE A 74 -2.86 3.86 -1.12
CA ILE A 74 -2.35 3.11 0.03
C ILE A 74 -2.08 4.08 1.18
N TYR A 75 -2.75 3.85 2.30
CA TYR A 75 -2.51 4.53 3.58
C TYR A 75 -1.94 3.51 4.57
N GLY A 76 -0.62 3.34 4.56
CA GLY A 76 0.08 2.37 5.41
C GLY A 76 -0.31 0.92 5.07
N ASP A 77 -1.22 0.34 5.87
CA ASP A 77 -1.74 -1.02 5.72
C ASP A 77 -3.16 -1.08 5.17
N ILE A 78 -3.76 0.08 4.84
CA ILE A 78 -5.10 0.18 4.28
C ILE A 78 -5.00 0.59 2.82
N LEU A 79 -5.74 -0.12 1.97
CA LEU A 79 -5.99 0.28 0.58
C LEU A 79 -7.36 0.96 0.53
N GLN A 80 -7.35 2.26 0.27
CA GLN A 80 -8.56 3.03 0.02
C GLN A 80 -8.87 2.98 -1.48
N THR A 81 -9.99 2.34 -1.82
CA THR A 81 -10.53 2.33 -3.18
C THR A 81 -11.63 3.37 -3.31
N SER A 82 -12.12 3.60 -4.53
CA SER A 82 -13.23 4.53 -4.78
C SER A 82 -14.56 4.16 -4.11
N ILE A 83 -14.72 2.91 -3.66
CA ILE A 83 -15.99 2.38 -3.12
C ILE A 83 -15.85 1.99 -1.65
N ARG A 84 -14.69 1.46 -1.24
CA ARG A 84 -14.47 0.91 0.09
C ARG A 84 -13.02 0.99 0.53
N GLU A 85 -12.80 0.89 1.84
CA GLU A 85 -11.49 0.66 2.45
C GLU A 85 -11.34 -0.84 2.72
N VAL A 86 -10.19 -1.38 2.34
CA VAL A 86 -9.83 -2.79 2.59
C VAL A 86 -8.42 -2.85 3.16
N SER A 87 -8.13 -3.90 3.92
CA SER A 87 -6.76 -4.22 4.32
C SER A 87 -5.93 -4.47 3.07
N LEU A 88 -4.71 -3.93 3.03
CA LEU A 88 -3.79 -4.15 1.91
C LEU A 88 -3.44 -5.64 1.78
N LEU A 89 -3.35 -6.36 2.91
CA LEU A 89 -3.06 -7.79 2.92
C LEU A 89 -4.19 -8.59 2.26
N ASP A 90 -5.44 -8.29 2.62
CA ASP A 90 -6.61 -8.94 2.04
C ASP A 90 -6.74 -8.63 0.54
N ALA A 91 -6.39 -7.40 0.13
CA ALA A 91 -6.36 -7.02 -1.27
C ALA A 91 -5.28 -7.78 -2.05
N ILE A 92 -4.11 -8.03 -1.44
CA ILE A 92 -3.02 -8.83 -2.03
C ILE A 92 -3.45 -10.29 -2.17
N GLU A 93 -4.03 -10.90 -1.14
CA GLU A 93 -4.51 -12.28 -1.17
C GLU A 93 -5.60 -12.45 -2.25
N THR A 94 -6.57 -11.53 -2.28
CA THR A 94 -7.60 -11.52 -3.33
C THR A 94 -6.98 -11.34 -4.72
N ALA A 95 -5.93 -10.53 -4.86
CA ALA A 95 -5.24 -10.35 -6.12
C ALA A 95 -4.50 -11.62 -6.58
N GLN A 96 -3.92 -12.38 -5.66
CA GLN A 96 -3.29 -13.68 -5.95
C GLN A 96 -4.33 -14.66 -6.47
N ASP A 97 -5.45 -14.82 -5.75
CA ASP A 97 -6.56 -15.69 -6.17
C ASP A 97 -7.10 -15.32 -7.55
N MET A 98 -7.25 -14.02 -7.82
CA MET A 98 -7.74 -13.54 -9.11
C MET A 98 -6.73 -13.73 -10.23
N ALA A 99 -5.43 -13.62 -9.93
CA ALA A 99 -4.36 -13.91 -10.89
C ALA A 99 -4.36 -15.39 -11.25
N GLU A 100 -4.43 -16.30 -10.27
CA GLU A 100 -4.47 -17.76 -10.49
C GLU A 100 -5.67 -18.20 -11.33
N ARG A 101 -6.82 -17.55 -11.14
CA ARG A 101 -8.05 -17.84 -11.89
C ARG A 101 -8.08 -17.25 -13.30
N SER A 102 -7.00 -16.62 -13.77
CA SER A 102 -6.95 -16.03 -15.10
C SER A 102 -6.97 -17.11 -16.19
N THR A 103 -7.84 -16.92 -17.17
CA THR A 103 -7.99 -17.86 -18.28
C THR A 103 -7.30 -17.38 -19.56
N VAL A 104 -6.97 -18.33 -20.43
CA VAL A 104 -6.56 -18.00 -21.80
C VAL A 104 -7.79 -17.47 -22.57
N PRO A 105 -7.71 -16.29 -23.22
CA PRO A 105 -8.85 -15.71 -23.92
C PRO A 105 -9.48 -16.66 -24.94
N GLY A 106 -10.80 -16.73 -24.94
CA GLY A 106 -11.55 -17.64 -25.82
C GLY A 106 -11.61 -19.09 -25.34
N THR A 107 -11.06 -19.41 -24.17
CA THR A 107 -11.10 -20.75 -23.55
C THR A 107 -11.54 -20.68 -22.09
N SER A 108 -11.84 -21.83 -21.50
CA SER A 108 -12.04 -22.01 -20.06
C SER A 108 -10.78 -22.51 -19.33
N VAL A 109 -9.63 -22.55 -20.02
CA VAL A 109 -8.38 -23.08 -19.47
C VAL A 109 -7.74 -22.07 -18.52
N GLN A 110 -7.43 -22.52 -17.31
CA GLN A 110 -6.72 -21.79 -16.26
C GLN A 110 -5.34 -22.41 -16.06
N PRO A 111 -4.29 -21.91 -16.72
CA PRO A 111 -2.97 -22.54 -16.68
C PRO A 111 -2.06 -21.98 -15.59
N ILE A 112 -2.50 -21.01 -14.79
CA ILE A 112 -1.66 -20.43 -13.73
C ILE A 112 -1.78 -21.32 -12.50
N SER A 113 -0.68 -21.97 -12.12
CA SER A 113 -0.63 -22.86 -10.95
C SER A 113 -0.38 -22.12 -9.64
N ALA A 114 0.30 -20.98 -9.71
CA ALA A 114 0.58 -20.16 -8.54
C ALA A 114 0.78 -18.70 -8.96
N ALA A 115 0.35 -17.76 -8.13
CA ALA A 115 0.64 -16.35 -8.28
C ALA A 115 1.16 -15.73 -6.98
N ASP A 116 2.20 -14.91 -7.09
CA ASP A 116 2.69 -14.05 -6.01
C ASP A 116 2.45 -12.59 -6.37
N VAL A 117 1.90 -11.83 -5.43
CA VAL A 117 1.59 -10.41 -5.60
C VAL A 117 2.28 -9.62 -4.50
N GLN A 118 3.12 -8.68 -4.91
CA GLN A 118 3.88 -7.80 -4.03
C GLN A 118 3.54 -6.34 -4.34
N VAL A 119 3.33 -5.55 -3.31
CA VAL A 119 3.02 -4.12 -3.43
C VAL A 119 4.10 -3.31 -2.76
N ASP A 120 4.78 -2.45 -3.52
CA ASP A 120 5.73 -1.49 -2.96
C ASP A 120 4.96 -0.28 -2.43
N LYS A 121 4.93 -0.15 -1.10
CA LYS A 121 4.23 0.93 -0.40
C LYS A 121 4.83 2.31 -0.64
N ASN A 122 6.04 2.42 -1.19
CA ASN A 122 6.68 3.71 -1.47
C ASN A 122 6.39 4.21 -2.89
N THR A 123 6.34 3.29 -3.86
CA THR A 123 6.17 3.62 -5.28
C THR A 123 4.75 3.35 -5.79
N GLY A 124 3.96 2.56 -5.07
CA GLY A 124 2.62 2.15 -5.50
C GLY A 124 2.65 1.15 -6.65
N ILE A 125 3.81 0.55 -6.95
CA ILE A 125 3.96 -0.46 -8.00
C ILE A 125 3.54 -1.82 -7.45
N VAL A 126 2.62 -2.47 -8.17
CA VAL A 126 2.19 -3.84 -7.89
C VAL A 126 2.94 -4.78 -8.82
N THR A 127 3.73 -5.69 -8.27
CA THR A 127 4.42 -6.74 -9.03
C THR A 127 3.67 -8.04 -8.86
N VAL A 128 3.22 -8.62 -9.96
CA VAL A 128 2.53 -9.91 -10.04
C VAL A 128 3.48 -10.88 -10.71
N THR A 129 3.89 -11.93 -10.00
CA THR A 129 4.70 -13.02 -10.55
C THR A 129 3.80 -14.23 -10.69
N VAL A 130 3.61 -14.72 -11.91
CA VAL A 130 2.80 -15.90 -12.17
C VAL A 130 3.69 -17.07 -12.57
N ILE A 131 3.27 -18.27 -12.19
CA ILE A 131 3.85 -19.53 -12.63
C ILE A 131 2.77 -20.27 -13.42
N GLU A 132 2.99 -20.39 -14.73
CA GLU A 132 2.11 -21.16 -15.60
C GLU A 132 2.55 -22.63 -15.63
N ASP A 133 1.59 -23.55 -15.43
CA ASP A 133 1.74 -25.00 -15.59
C ASP A 133 0.54 -25.55 -16.38
N PHE A 134 0.82 -26.14 -17.53
CA PHE A 134 -0.17 -26.74 -18.42
C PHE A 134 -0.36 -28.24 -18.20
N SER A 135 0.51 -28.87 -17.41
CA SER A 135 0.46 -30.30 -17.15
C SER A 135 -0.78 -30.72 -16.34
N THR A 136 -1.42 -29.76 -15.68
CA THR A 136 -2.59 -29.92 -14.81
C THR A 136 -3.91 -29.58 -15.50
N VAL A 137 -3.88 -29.09 -16.75
CA VAL A 137 -5.09 -28.67 -17.47
C VAL A 137 -5.81 -29.91 -18.03
N GLU A 138 -6.98 -30.22 -17.47
CA GLU A 138 -7.89 -31.22 -18.04
C GLU A 138 -8.47 -30.69 -19.37
N MET A 139 -7.88 -31.13 -20.48
CA MET A 139 -8.41 -30.90 -21.82
C MET A 139 -9.64 -31.80 -22.02
N GLU A 140 -10.83 -31.35 -21.61
CA GLU A 140 -12.06 -31.99 -22.06
C GLU A 140 -12.18 -31.79 -23.58
N ASN A 141 -12.01 -32.88 -24.33
CA ASN A 141 -12.11 -32.88 -25.78
C ASN A 141 -13.57 -32.69 -26.19
N SER A 142 -14.06 -31.45 -26.19
CA SER A 142 -15.36 -31.08 -26.76
C SER A 142 -15.26 -31.02 -28.29
N THR A 143 -14.95 -32.14 -28.92
CA THR A 143 -15.23 -32.31 -30.35
C THR A 143 -16.74 -32.59 -30.49
N LYS A 144 -17.50 -31.59 -30.91
CA LYS A 144 -18.85 -31.79 -31.47
C LYS A 144 -18.81 -31.53 -32.96
#